data_AF-A0A1F8V8U9-F1
#
_entry.id   AF-A0A1F8V8U9-F1
#
_cell.length_a   1.000
_cell.length_b   1.000
_cell.length_c   1.000
_cell.angle_alpha   90.00
_cell.angle_beta   90.00
_cell.angle_gamma   90.00
#
_symmetry.space_group_name_H-M   'P 1'
#
loop_
_entity.id
_entity.type
_entity.pdbx_description
1 polymer ?
#
loop_
_entity_poly.entity_id
_entity_poly.type
_entity_poly.pdbx_seq_one_letter_code
_entity_poly.pdbx_strand_id
1 'polypeptide(L)'
;MSAITKITSQMIKARAKELGIDDVGIASIDAFDGAPILMAPKSYFPEAKSVIVIVMRIPRGSYRGIEEGTHWHNYTYYSYNKLNTIFRPRLTYQLSTFIEDHGWEACPCFPAVPERNGIKEPVAEGKLSPDIVINIRVMAAGSGVGEIGHSKVFLSRKYGPRVRLGLILTDAELEPDEIYSTGTICNGCGRCAKECPGNAIPAFKDQDKKLHVTVGGKDIYWGDVQMGRCTLTHHGFNNKISPFHKKAFPNMKFDVDNSVMTEEEAYRLCYPMATAKWMTYDDAVTDNIIEYYGYIMKQVGYFAVCGARGCIRACMDSLEKSKRIENLFHNKFYRKPSWMMTNEPEEVEEGVNQFRDRYLDNKYPGVRENEYKYKYKGKHS
;
A
#
# COMPACT_ATOMS: atom_id res chain seq x y z
N MET A 1 -33.60 35.35 -1.93
CA MET A 1 -32.62 34.43 -2.56
C MET A 1 -31.24 35.00 -2.25
N SER A 2 -30.51 34.39 -1.32
CA SER A 2 -29.11 34.76 -1.06
C SER A 2 -28.34 34.57 -2.37
N ALA A 3 -27.53 35.54 -2.78
CA ALA A 3 -26.62 35.37 -3.90
C ALA A 3 -25.78 34.12 -3.63
N ILE A 4 -25.91 33.09 -4.48
CA ILE A 4 -25.06 31.90 -4.39
C ILE A 4 -23.64 32.42 -4.60
N THR A 5 -22.86 32.43 -3.52
CA THR A 5 -21.48 32.91 -3.57
C THR A 5 -20.72 31.91 -4.44
N LYS A 6 -20.19 32.38 -5.56
CA LYS A 6 -19.43 31.53 -6.50
C LYS A 6 -18.29 30.87 -5.72
N ILE A 7 -18.29 29.53 -5.65
CA ILE A 7 -17.23 28.75 -5.01
C ILE A 7 -15.92 28.95 -5.78
N THR A 8 -14.79 28.96 -5.07
CA THR A 8 -13.45 29.17 -5.66
C THR A 8 -12.46 28.12 -5.16
N SER A 9 -11.37 27.89 -5.90
CA SER A 9 -10.27 27.01 -5.49
C SER A 9 -9.70 27.40 -4.12
N GLN A 10 -9.64 28.70 -3.81
CA GLN A 10 -9.15 29.21 -2.54
C GLN A 10 -10.10 28.86 -1.39
N MET A 11 -11.42 28.91 -1.61
CA MET A 11 -12.41 28.47 -0.62
C MET A 11 -12.30 26.97 -0.32
N ILE A 12 -12.12 26.13 -1.36
CA ILE A 12 -11.88 24.68 -1.21
C ILE A 12 -10.64 24.43 -0.36
N LYS A 13 -9.52 25.06 -0.70
CA LYS A 13 -8.24 24.89 0.02
C LYS A 13 -8.30 25.40 1.45
N ALA A 14 -8.95 26.54 1.67
CA ALA A 14 -9.17 27.09 3.02
C ALA A 14 -10.01 26.13 3.86
N ARG A 15 -11.13 25.65 3.32
CA ARG A 15 -12.01 24.70 4.01
C ARG A 15 -11.30 23.39 4.30
N ALA A 16 -10.55 22.85 3.35
CA ALA A 16 -9.78 21.63 3.54
C ALA A 16 -8.79 21.78 4.70
N LYS A 17 -8.07 22.90 4.76
CA LYS A 17 -7.15 23.22 5.86
C LYS A 17 -7.88 23.29 7.22
N GLU A 18 -9.05 23.92 7.28
CA GLU A 18 -9.88 23.98 8.50
C GLU A 18 -10.32 22.59 8.97
N LEU A 19 -10.70 21.71 8.04
CA LEU A 19 -11.10 20.33 8.33
C LEU A 19 -9.93 19.45 8.79
N GLY A 20 -8.69 19.91 8.62
CA GLY A 20 -7.47 19.16 8.95
C GLY A 20 -6.97 18.26 7.81
N ILE A 21 -7.35 18.56 6.57
CA ILE A 21 -6.73 17.96 5.38
C ILE A 21 -5.32 18.51 5.22
N ASP A 22 -4.36 17.64 4.93
CA ASP A 22 -2.94 18.00 4.94
C ASP A 22 -2.45 18.73 3.70
N ASP A 23 -3.09 18.47 2.55
CA ASP A 23 -2.90 19.16 1.27
C ASP A 23 -4.07 18.88 0.32
N VAL A 24 -4.30 19.77 -0.66
CA VAL A 24 -5.31 19.60 -1.72
C VAL A 24 -4.78 20.11 -3.04
N GLY A 25 -4.99 19.32 -4.09
CA GLY A 25 -4.71 19.67 -5.48
C GLY A 25 -5.99 19.72 -6.28
N ILE A 26 -6.02 20.61 -7.26
CA ILE A 26 -7.16 20.81 -8.15
C ILE A 26 -6.69 20.72 -9.59
N ALA A 27 -7.38 19.96 -10.42
CA ALA A 27 -7.19 19.93 -11.87
C ALA A 27 -8.47 20.32 -12.58
N SER A 28 -8.34 20.95 -13.75
CA SER A 28 -9.41 20.98 -14.74
C SER A 28 -9.65 19.55 -15.24
N ILE A 29 -10.90 19.23 -15.57
CA ILE A 29 -11.25 17.94 -16.16
C ILE A 29 -10.46 17.65 -17.44
N ASP A 30 -10.11 18.70 -18.20
CA ASP A 30 -9.42 18.60 -19.49
C ASP A 30 -7.97 18.10 -19.34
N ALA A 31 -7.38 18.19 -18.13
CA ALA A 31 -6.07 17.61 -17.85
C ALA A 31 -6.03 16.08 -18.08
N PHE A 32 -7.20 15.44 -18.10
CA PHE A 32 -7.36 14.00 -18.29
C PHE A 32 -7.95 13.64 -19.65
N ASP A 33 -7.94 14.58 -20.60
CA ASP A 33 -8.31 14.28 -21.99
C ASP A 33 -7.36 13.22 -22.58
N GLY A 34 -7.94 12.21 -23.23
CA GLY A 34 -7.21 11.05 -23.74
C GLY A 34 -6.95 9.94 -22.71
N ALA A 35 -7.40 10.09 -21.46
CA ALA A 35 -7.42 8.98 -20.51
C ALA A 35 -8.21 7.79 -21.09
N PRO A 36 -7.75 6.54 -20.89
CA PRO A 36 -8.54 5.37 -21.26
C PRO A 36 -9.94 5.45 -20.65
N ILE A 37 -10.97 5.06 -21.41
CA ILE A 37 -12.36 5.24 -20.98
C ILE A 37 -12.66 4.60 -19.61
N LEU A 38 -12.04 3.46 -19.27
CA LEU A 38 -12.21 2.82 -17.95
C LEU A 38 -11.38 3.48 -16.82
N MET A 39 -10.68 4.57 -17.11
CA MET A 39 -9.89 5.35 -16.14
C MET A 39 -10.19 6.85 -16.22
N ALA A 40 -11.09 7.26 -17.12
CA ALA A 40 -11.44 8.65 -17.36
C ALA A 40 -12.39 9.16 -16.24
N PRO A 41 -12.13 10.33 -15.63
CA PRO A 41 -13.03 10.90 -14.63
C PRO A 41 -14.46 11.10 -15.13
N LYS A 42 -14.62 11.46 -16.42
CA LYS A 42 -15.94 11.63 -17.07
C LYS A 42 -16.75 10.33 -17.18
N SER A 43 -16.14 9.17 -16.96
CA SER A 43 -16.86 7.89 -16.90
C SER A 43 -17.56 7.66 -15.56
N TYR A 44 -17.15 8.38 -14.51
CA TYR A 44 -17.86 8.44 -13.24
C TYR A 44 -18.91 9.55 -13.24
N PHE A 45 -18.48 10.75 -13.66
CA PHE A 45 -19.29 11.95 -13.60
C PHE A 45 -19.10 12.75 -14.90
N PRO A 46 -19.97 12.56 -15.91
CA PRO A 46 -19.81 13.17 -17.24
C PRO A 46 -19.74 14.69 -17.24
N GLU A 47 -20.47 15.34 -16.34
CA GLU A 47 -20.59 16.79 -16.19
C GLU A 47 -19.47 17.41 -15.34
N ALA A 48 -18.58 16.59 -14.78
CA ALA A 48 -17.49 17.09 -13.95
C ALA A 48 -16.61 18.08 -14.73
N LYS A 49 -16.32 19.22 -14.10
CA LYS A 49 -15.42 20.25 -14.61
C LYS A 49 -14.10 20.30 -13.86
N SER A 50 -14.05 19.75 -12.65
CA SER A 50 -12.85 19.75 -11.82
C SER A 50 -12.65 18.46 -11.06
N VAL A 51 -11.38 18.13 -10.85
CA VAL A 51 -10.90 16.98 -10.08
C VAL A 51 -10.16 17.51 -8.87
N ILE A 52 -10.63 17.19 -7.68
CA ILE A 52 -10.02 17.59 -6.41
C ILE A 52 -9.38 16.36 -5.77
N VAL A 53 -8.07 16.44 -5.52
CA VAL A 53 -7.32 15.38 -4.84
C VAL A 53 -6.94 15.82 -3.44
N ILE A 54 -7.29 14.99 -2.47
CA ILE A 54 -7.01 15.19 -1.05
C ILE A 54 -5.76 14.41 -0.69
N VAL A 55 -4.83 15.03 0.03
CA VAL A 55 -3.65 14.36 0.59
C VAL A 55 -3.79 14.28 2.10
N MET A 56 -3.59 13.08 2.65
CA MET A 56 -3.49 12.85 4.09
C MET A 56 -2.15 12.19 4.41
N ARG A 57 -1.43 12.75 5.38
CA ARG A 57 -0.08 12.31 5.72
C ARG A 57 -0.13 11.01 6.51
N ILE A 58 0.89 10.18 6.27
CA ILE A 58 1.24 9.07 7.14
C ILE A 58 2.11 9.61 8.28
N PRO A 59 1.76 9.39 9.56
CA PRO A 59 2.61 9.77 10.67
C PRO A 59 3.96 9.06 10.58
N ARG A 60 5.08 9.81 10.59
CA ARG A 60 6.44 9.23 10.51
C ARG A 60 6.71 8.23 11.64
N GLY A 61 6.16 8.48 12.83
CA GLY A 61 6.30 7.63 14.02
C GLY A 61 5.66 6.24 13.88
N SER A 62 4.67 6.07 12.99
CA SER A 62 4.00 4.78 12.77
C SER A 62 4.94 3.65 12.33
N TYR A 63 6.09 4.01 11.74
CA TYR A 63 7.09 3.05 11.28
C TYR A 63 8.04 2.57 12.37
N ARG A 64 8.07 3.21 13.54
CA ARG A 64 9.04 2.89 14.60
C ARG A 64 8.92 1.44 15.06
N GLY A 65 7.69 0.98 15.28
CA GLY A 65 7.48 -0.40 15.72
C GLY A 65 7.94 -1.45 14.72
N ILE A 66 7.81 -1.21 13.41
CA ILE A 66 8.35 -2.10 12.37
C ILE A 66 9.87 -1.99 12.27
N GLU A 67 10.43 -0.78 12.35
CA GLU A 67 11.89 -0.58 12.36
C GLU A 67 12.56 -1.29 13.54
N GLU A 68 11.93 -1.25 14.72
CA GLU A 68 12.43 -1.92 15.92
C GLU A 68 12.07 -3.40 15.98
N GLY A 69 11.16 -3.88 15.12
CA GLY A 69 10.66 -5.26 15.11
C GLY A 69 9.68 -5.57 16.25
N THR A 70 9.24 -4.56 17.00
CA THR A 70 8.49 -4.71 18.26
C THR A 70 6.98 -4.49 18.13
N HIS A 71 6.54 -3.58 17.26
CA HIS A 71 5.15 -3.12 17.25
C HIS A 71 4.61 -2.91 15.83
N TRP A 72 4.02 -3.97 15.29
CA TRP A 72 3.72 -4.10 13.86
C TRP A 72 2.41 -3.47 13.41
N HIS A 73 1.39 -3.51 14.27
CA HIS A 73 0.03 -3.14 13.88
C HIS A 73 -0.12 -1.64 13.61
N ASN A 74 0.71 -0.77 14.20
CA ASN A 74 0.65 0.68 13.97
C ASN A 74 0.67 1.07 12.49
N TYR A 75 1.51 0.43 11.68
CA TYR A 75 1.56 0.73 10.25
C TYR A 75 0.25 0.33 9.56
N THR A 76 -0.26 -0.87 9.84
CA THR A 76 -1.51 -1.34 9.25
C THR A 76 -2.68 -0.45 9.69
N TYR A 77 -2.73 -0.04 10.95
CA TYR A 77 -3.79 0.79 11.51
C TYR A 77 -3.73 2.24 11.00
N TYR A 78 -2.66 2.95 11.33
CA TYR A 78 -2.57 4.42 11.17
C TYR A 78 -1.99 4.88 9.83
N SER A 79 -1.34 3.98 9.07
CA SER A 79 -0.63 4.33 7.83
C SER A 79 -1.24 3.69 6.60
N TYR A 80 -2.10 2.69 6.79
CA TYR A 80 -2.72 1.94 5.71
C TYR A 80 -4.23 1.89 5.84
N ASN A 81 -4.78 0.96 6.62
CA ASN A 81 -6.20 0.64 6.63
C ASN A 81 -7.05 1.80 7.15
N LYS A 82 -6.95 2.21 8.43
CA LYS A 82 -7.85 3.24 8.98
C LYS A 82 -7.62 4.62 8.38
N LEU A 83 -6.40 4.90 7.92
CA LEU A 83 -6.14 6.09 7.12
C LEU A 83 -6.91 6.07 5.81
N ASN A 84 -7.01 4.92 5.14
CA ASN A 84 -7.77 4.73 3.91
C ASN A 84 -9.28 4.50 4.11
N THR A 85 -9.74 4.06 5.29
CA THR A 85 -11.14 3.63 5.49
C THR A 85 -11.93 4.51 6.46
N ILE A 86 -11.25 5.30 7.31
CA ILE A 86 -11.92 6.15 8.32
C ILE A 86 -11.42 7.59 8.24
N PHE A 87 -10.14 7.82 8.52
CA PHE A 87 -9.64 9.18 8.78
C PHE A 87 -9.74 10.07 7.54
N ARG A 88 -9.21 9.62 6.40
CA ARG A 88 -9.31 10.38 5.16
C ARG A 88 -10.75 10.39 4.60
N PRO A 89 -11.47 9.26 4.45
CA PRO A 89 -12.83 9.29 3.90
C PRO A 89 -13.80 10.20 4.64
N ARG A 90 -13.70 10.29 5.97
CA ARG A 90 -14.48 11.25 6.77
C ARG A 90 -14.26 12.69 6.32
N LEU A 91 -13.01 13.07 6.06
CA LEU A 91 -12.65 14.40 5.59
C LEU A 91 -13.02 14.64 4.13
N THR A 92 -12.90 13.61 3.28
CA THR A 92 -13.42 13.63 1.90
C THR A 92 -14.90 13.93 1.89
N TYR A 93 -15.69 13.20 2.70
CA TYR A 93 -17.12 13.44 2.85
C TYR A 93 -17.41 14.88 3.31
N GLN A 94 -16.74 15.38 4.34
CA GLN A 94 -16.97 16.74 4.85
C GLN A 94 -16.61 17.84 3.85
N LEU A 95 -15.61 17.61 2.99
CA LEU A 95 -15.28 18.57 1.93
C LEU A 95 -16.29 18.49 0.78
N SER A 96 -16.80 17.29 0.44
CA SER A 96 -17.90 17.14 -0.52
C SER A 96 -19.16 17.87 -0.07
N THR A 97 -19.59 17.71 1.18
CA THR A 97 -20.79 18.41 1.68
C THR A 97 -20.61 19.93 1.66
N PHE A 98 -19.40 20.43 1.90
CA PHE A 98 -19.12 21.86 1.77
C PHE A 98 -19.29 22.37 0.33
N ILE A 99 -18.91 21.57 -0.67
CA ILE A 99 -19.13 21.91 -2.09
C ILE A 99 -20.64 21.94 -2.38
N GLU A 100 -21.38 20.95 -1.88
CA GLU A 100 -22.84 20.86 -2.01
C GLU A 100 -23.58 22.02 -1.30
N ASP A 101 -23.09 22.49 -0.16
CA ASP A 101 -23.61 23.68 0.54
C ASP A 101 -23.48 24.97 -0.31
N HIS A 102 -22.60 24.97 -1.32
CA HIS A 102 -22.45 26.06 -2.30
C HIS A 102 -23.23 25.80 -3.60
N GLY A 103 -24.03 24.73 -3.66
CA GLY A 103 -24.92 24.41 -4.78
C GLY A 103 -24.27 23.67 -5.94
N TRP A 104 -23.15 22.98 -5.72
CA TRP A 104 -22.45 22.18 -6.73
C TRP A 104 -22.45 20.70 -6.36
N GLU A 105 -22.54 19.81 -7.34
CA GLU A 105 -22.45 18.38 -7.08
C GLU A 105 -21.01 17.96 -6.78
N ALA A 106 -20.83 17.13 -5.76
CA ALA A 106 -19.54 16.58 -5.38
C ALA A 106 -19.63 15.07 -5.27
N CYS A 107 -18.94 14.36 -6.16
CA CYS A 107 -18.85 12.90 -6.15
C CYS A 107 -17.57 12.45 -5.40
N PRO A 108 -17.65 12.11 -4.10
CA PRO A 108 -16.54 11.52 -3.39
C PRO A 108 -16.24 10.12 -3.94
N CYS A 109 -15.05 9.95 -4.50
CA CYS A 109 -14.65 8.72 -5.15
C CYS A 109 -13.76 7.88 -4.23
N PHE A 110 -14.00 6.57 -4.18
CA PHE A 110 -13.09 5.66 -3.48
C PHE A 110 -11.73 5.63 -4.20
N PRO A 111 -10.62 5.95 -3.53
CA PRO A 111 -9.30 6.03 -4.15
C PRO A 111 -8.72 4.63 -4.30
N ALA A 112 -9.05 3.99 -5.41
CA ALA A 112 -8.53 2.68 -5.79
C ALA A 112 -7.59 2.79 -7.00
N VAL A 113 -7.12 1.63 -7.45
CA VAL A 113 -6.22 1.49 -8.60
C VAL A 113 -6.91 0.56 -9.63
N PRO A 114 -6.80 0.84 -10.94
CA PRO A 114 -7.66 0.27 -11.98
C PRO A 114 -7.39 -1.20 -12.31
N GLU A 115 -6.36 -1.81 -11.72
CA GLU A 115 -5.95 -3.21 -11.94
C GLU A 115 -7.06 -4.23 -11.62
N ARG A 116 -8.13 -3.80 -10.93
CA ARG A 116 -9.33 -4.60 -10.60
C ARG A 116 -10.63 -4.01 -11.16
N ASN A 117 -10.56 -3.23 -12.24
CA ASN A 117 -11.76 -2.72 -12.91
C ASN A 117 -12.75 -3.85 -13.22
N GLY A 118 -14.04 -3.53 -13.12
CA GLY A 118 -15.13 -4.49 -13.30
C GLY A 118 -15.05 -5.27 -14.61
N ILE A 119 -15.27 -6.58 -14.51
CA ILE A 119 -15.43 -7.52 -15.62
C ILE A 119 -16.90 -7.95 -15.78
N LYS A 120 -17.83 -7.11 -15.30
CA LYS A 120 -19.25 -7.42 -15.25
C LYS A 120 -19.94 -6.84 -16.48
N GLU A 121 -21.02 -7.48 -16.91
CA GLU A 121 -21.85 -6.94 -17.98
C GLU A 121 -22.39 -5.55 -17.59
N PRO A 122 -22.42 -4.59 -18.53
CA PRO A 122 -23.07 -3.32 -18.33
C PRO A 122 -24.54 -3.48 -17.93
N VAL A 123 -25.04 -2.54 -17.13
CA VAL A 123 -26.44 -2.56 -16.69
C VAL A 123 -27.44 -2.19 -17.80
N ALA A 124 -26.96 -1.64 -18.92
CA ALA A 124 -27.75 -1.28 -20.09
C ALA A 124 -26.86 -1.16 -21.33
N GLU A 125 -27.46 -1.23 -22.52
CA GLU A 125 -26.77 -1.01 -23.79
C GLU A 125 -26.07 0.35 -23.84
N GLY A 126 -24.84 0.39 -24.37
CA GLY A 126 -24.02 1.60 -24.46
C GLY A 126 -23.43 2.10 -23.14
N LYS A 127 -23.67 1.42 -22.01
CA LYS A 127 -23.03 1.71 -20.72
C LYS A 127 -21.74 0.89 -20.56
N LEU A 128 -20.89 1.35 -19.63
CA LEU A 128 -19.67 0.65 -19.25
C LEU A 128 -19.97 -0.39 -18.15
N SER A 129 -19.02 -1.32 -17.91
CA SER A 129 -19.10 -2.25 -16.77
C SER A 129 -19.34 -1.47 -15.47
N PRO A 130 -20.15 -1.99 -14.53
CA PRO A 130 -20.15 -1.45 -13.17
C PRO A 130 -18.78 -1.64 -12.50
N ASP A 131 -18.54 -0.93 -11.40
CA ASP A 131 -17.30 -1.01 -10.60
C ASP A 131 -16.02 -0.57 -11.33
N ILE A 132 -16.12 0.45 -12.18
CA ILE A 132 -14.95 1.13 -12.77
C ILE A 132 -14.18 1.83 -11.65
N VAL A 133 -12.85 1.82 -11.75
CA VAL A 133 -11.92 2.49 -10.86
C VAL A 133 -10.99 3.39 -11.66
N ILE A 134 -10.99 4.70 -11.35
CA ILE A 134 -9.97 5.60 -11.92
C ILE A 134 -8.65 5.53 -11.16
N ASN A 135 -7.54 5.78 -11.85
CA ASN A 135 -6.21 5.69 -11.23
C ASN A 135 -5.90 6.89 -10.34
N ILE A 136 -6.08 6.74 -9.03
CA ILE A 136 -5.89 7.81 -8.05
C ILE A 136 -4.51 8.50 -8.12
N ARG A 137 -3.44 7.78 -8.46
CA ARG A 137 -2.09 8.36 -8.50
C ARG A 137 -1.89 9.24 -9.72
N VAL A 138 -2.49 8.85 -10.84
CA VAL A 138 -2.52 9.65 -12.08
C VAL A 138 -3.36 10.91 -11.86
N MET A 139 -4.53 10.79 -11.20
CA MET A 139 -5.34 11.94 -10.79
C MET A 139 -4.56 12.90 -9.89
N ALA A 140 -3.85 12.36 -8.89
CA ALA A 140 -3.03 13.16 -7.98
C ALA A 140 -1.90 13.91 -8.70
N ALA A 141 -1.22 13.25 -9.63
CA ALA A 141 -0.18 13.91 -10.41
C ALA A 141 -0.78 15.02 -11.29
N GLY A 142 -1.89 14.76 -11.99
CA GLY A 142 -2.60 15.75 -12.81
C GLY A 142 -3.18 16.92 -12.04
N SER A 143 -3.43 16.77 -10.73
CA SER A 143 -3.92 17.83 -9.84
C SER A 143 -2.83 18.66 -9.15
N GLY A 144 -1.56 18.43 -9.46
CA GLY A 144 -0.47 19.26 -8.94
C GLY A 144 -0.13 19.09 -7.47
N VAL A 145 -0.58 18.03 -6.77
CA VAL A 145 -0.15 17.76 -5.36
C VAL A 145 1.21 17.10 -5.24
N GLY A 146 1.80 16.69 -6.35
CA GLY A 146 3.08 15.99 -6.37
C GLY A 146 3.26 15.16 -7.65
N GLU A 147 4.05 14.09 -7.55
CA GLU A 147 4.35 13.22 -8.68
C GLU A 147 4.36 11.73 -8.28
N ILE A 148 4.34 10.84 -9.27
CA ILE A 148 4.51 9.40 -9.06
C ILE A 148 6.02 9.10 -9.00
N GLY A 149 6.48 8.55 -7.87
CA GLY A 149 7.87 8.13 -7.73
C GLY A 149 8.17 6.84 -8.49
N HIS A 150 9.47 6.57 -8.72
CA HIS A 150 9.91 5.35 -9.43
C HIS A 150 9.35 4.05 -8.85
N SER A 151 9.10 3.99 -7.55
CA SER A 151 8.50 2.84 -6.86
C SER A 151 6.99 2.68 -7.07
N LYS A 152 6.39 3.45 -7.98
CA LYS A 152 4.93 3.60 -8.19
C LYS A 152 4.20 4.24 -7.00
N VAL A 153 4.91 4.60 -5.91
CA VAL A 153 4.34 5.33 -4.75
C VAL A 153 4.31 6.82 -5.04
N PHE A 154 3.18 7.46 -4.72
CA PHE A 154 3.03 8.91 -4.88
C PHE A 154 3.90 9.69 -3.90
N LEU A 155 4.51 10.76 -4.38
CA LEU A 155 5.37 11.67 -3.62
C LEU A 155 4.74 13.05 -3.60
N SER A 156 4.30 13.54 -2.43
CA SER A 156 3.91 14.95 -2.31
C SER A 156 5.12 15.83 -2.01
N ARG A 157 5.06 17.10 -2.41
CA ARG A 157 6.15 18.05 -2.14
C ARG A 157 6.42 18.20 -0.64
N LYS A 158 5.36 18.25 0.16
CA LYS A 158 5.46 18.48 1.60
C LYS A 158 5.86 17.24 2.39
N TYR A 159 5.26 16.08 2.10
CA TYR A 159 5.41 14.88 2.94
C TYR A 159 6.19 13.74 2.28
N GLY A 160 6.58 13.90 1.01
CA GLY A 160 7.21 12.84 0.23
C GLY A 160 6.29 11.63 0.09
N PRO A 161 6.79 10.39 0.25
CA PRO A 161 6.01 9.17 0.07
C PRO A 161 5.03 8.88 1.23
N ARG A 162 5.04 9.71 2.28
CA ARG A 162 4.21 9.51 3.47
C ARG A 162 2.81 10.06 3.28
N VAL A 163 2.10 9.57 2.28
CA VAL A 163 0.76 10.07 1.97
C VAL A 163 -0.20 8.95 1.57
N ARG A 164 -1.48 9.25 1.79
CA ARG A 164 -2.64 8.60 1.19
C ARG A 164 -3.47 9.66 0.49
N LEU A 165 -4.12 9.23 -0.59
CA LEU A 165 -4.83 10.12 -1.50
C LEU A 165 -6.34 9.88 -1.37
N GLY A 166 -7.13 10.91 -1.57
CA GLY A 166 -8.59 10.89 -1.71
C GLY A 166 -8.99 11.72 -2.92
N LEU A 167 -10.23 11.58 -3.35
CA LEU A 167 -10.68 12.11 -4.63
C LEU A 167 -12.12 12.59 -4.54
N ILE A 168 -12.37 13.75 -5.12
CA ILE A 168 -13.71 14.30 -5.34
C ILE A 168 -13.76 14.77 -6.79
N LEU A 169 -14.80 14.38 -7.51
CA LEU A 169 -15.14 14.96 -8.82
C LEU A 169 -16.28 15.96 -8.61
N THR A 170 -16.25 17.09 -9.31
CA THR A 170 -17.30 18.12 -9.16
C THR A 170 -17.57 18.82 -10.48
N ASP A 171 -18.82 19.24 -10.67
CA ASP A 171 -19.27 20.11 -11.76
C ASP A 171 -18.94 21.60 -11.51
N ALA A 172 -18.42 21.94 -10.31
CA ALA A 172 -17.85 23.25 -10.03
C ALA A 172 -16.61 23.50 -10.89
N GLU A 173 -16.56 24.66 -11.52
CA GLU A 173 -15.41 25.11 -12.30
C GLU A 173 -14.40 25.81 -11.40
N LEU A 174 -13.26 25.16 -11.17
CA LEU A 174 -12.23 25.59 -10.24
C LEU A 174 -10.90 25.83 -10.97
N GLU A 175 -10.18 26.87 -10.55
CA GLU A 175 -8.84 27.17 -11.05
C GLU A 175 -7.87 26.01 -10.73
N PRO A 176 -7.19 25.44 -11.74
CA PRO A 176 -6.30 24.30 -11.58
C PRO A 176 -4.94 24.67 -11.00
N ASP A 177 -4.30 23.70 -10.37
CA ASP A 177 -2.92 23.77 -9.89
C ASP A 177 -1.91 23.36 -10.96
N GLU A 178 -0.69 23.88 -10.85
CA GLU A 178 0.39 23.50 -11.75
C GLU A 178 0.83 22.05 -11.52
N ILE A 179 0.86 21.26 -12.60
CA ILE A 179 1.31 19.87 -12.58
C ILE A 179 2.82 19.79 -12.37
N TYR A 180 3.30 18.92 -11.50
CA TYR A 180 4.74 18.65 -11.36
C TYR A 180 5.26 17.79 -12.53
N SER A 181 6.43 18.14 -13.05
CA SER A 181 7.14 17.28 -14.03
C SER A 181 7.82 16.13 -13.30
N THR A 182 7.79 14.91 -13.86
CA THR A 182 8.44 13.73 -13.28
C THR A 182 9.92 13.97 -13.02
N GLY A 183 10.38 13.68 -11.80
CA GLY A 183 11.76 13.92 -11.34
C GLY A 183 11.92 15.19 -10.52
N THR A 184 10.83 15.94 -10.29
CA THR A 184 10.88 17.14 -9.44
C THR A 184 11.13 16.77 -7.98
N ILE A 185 10.51 15.70 -7.49
CA ILE A 185 10.60 15.25 -6.09
C ILE A 185 11.50 14.01 -5.99
N CYS A 186 11.17 12.94 -6.71
CA CYS A 186 11.97 11.76 -6.95
C CYS A 186 13.34 12.17 -7.50
N ASN A 187 14.39 11.82 -6.76
CA ASN A 187 15.76 12.14 -7.14
C ASN A 187 16.46 11.02 -7.94
N GLY A 188 15.71 10.05 -8.47
CA GLY A 188 16.27 8.96 -9.26
C GLY A 188 17.28 8.07 -8.52
N CYS A 189 17.32 8.10 -7.19
CA CYS A 189 18.40 7.44 -6.43
C CYS A 189 18.36 5.91 -6.42
N GLY A 190 17.27 5.28 -6.88
CA GLY A 190 17.10 3.82 -6.91
C GLY A 190 17.02 3.12 -5.54
N ARG A 191 17.04 3.86 -4.42
CA ARG A 191 17.00 3.27 -3.06
C ARG A 191 15.76 2.43 -2.80
N CYS A 192 14.62 2.83 -3.36
CA CYS A 192 13.38 2.07 -3.26
C CYS A 192 13.49 0.66 -3.86
N ALA A 193 14.20 0.51 -4.98
CA ALA A 193 14.51 -0.79 -5.58
C ALA A 193 15.49 -1.57 -4.72
N LYS A 194 16.60 -0.94 -4.32
CA LYS A 194 17.66 -1.57 -3.52
C LYS A 194 17.17 -2.11 -2.17
N GLU A 195 16.27 -1.40 -1.50
CA GLU A 195 15.74 -1.79 -0.18
C GLU A 195 14.42 -2.57 -0.26
N CYS A 196 13.91 -2.88 -1.46
CA CYS A 196 12.68 -3.67 -1.62
C CYS A 196 12.94 -5.12 -1.18
N PRO A 197 12.27 -5.62 -0.11
CA PRO A 197 12.58 -6.96 0.40
C PRO A 197 12.13 -8.11 -0.51
N GLY A 198 11.28 -7.84 -1.50
CA GLY A 198 10.82 -8.82 -2.49
C GLY A 198 11.36 -8.58 -3.89
N ASN A 199 12.38 -7.72 -4.08
CA ASN A 199 12.93 -7.42 -5.40
C ASN A 199 11.85 -7.08 -6.46
N ALA A 200 10.84 -6.31 -6.04
CA ALA A 200 9.64 -6.04 -6.84
C ALA A 200 9.77 -4.79 -7.71
N ILE A 201 10.63 -3.85 -7.34
CA ILE A 201 10.78 -2.57 -8.04
C ILE A 201 11.99 -2.67 -8.97
N PRO A 202 11.86 -2.39 -10.28
CA PRO A 202 12.97 -2.48 -11.22
C PRO A 202 14.05 -1.44 -10.92
N ALA A 203 15.27 -1.69 -11.40
CA ALA A 203 16.36 -0.73 -11.26
C ALA A 203 16.01 0.60 -11.96
N PHE A 204 16.32 1.74 -11.35
CA PHE A 204 15.97 3.06 -11.93
C PHE A 204 16.57 3.31 -13.33
N LYS A 205 17.74 2.73 -13.59
CA LYS A 205 18.45 2.85 -14.86
C LYS A 205 17.83 2.03 -16.00
N ASP A 206 16.98 1.06 -15.68
CA ASP A 206 16.33 0.20 -16.66
C ASP A 206 15.19 0.98 -17.34
N GLN A 207 15.44 1.49 -18.55
CA GLN A 207 14.47 2.31 -19.28
C GLN A 207 13.33 1.47 -19.85
N ASP A 208 13.59 0.21 -20.20
CA ASP A 208 12.59 -0.70 -20.77
C ASP A 208 11.53 -1.11 -19.73
N LYS A 209 11.85 -0.91 -18.45
CA LYS A 209 10.96 -1.12 -17.30
C LYS A 209 10.33 0.17 -16.80
N LYS A 210 10.15 1.18 -17.65
CA LYS A 210 9.36 2.37 -17.33
C LYS A 210 8.02 2.35 -18.03
N LEU A 211 6.97 2.62 -17.26
CA LEU A 211 5.62 2.85 -17.77
C LEU A 211 5.43 4.36 -17.92
N HIS A 212 4.80 4.77 -19.02
CA HIS A 212 4.57 6.17 -19.38
C HIS A 212 3.08 6.45 -19.58
N VAL A 213 2.62 7.61 -19.13
CA VAL A 213 1.28 8.15 -19.40
C VAL A 213 1.37 9.66 -19.56
N THR A 214 0.55 10.23 -20.45
CA THR A 214 0.45 11.69 -20.61
C THR A 214 -0.73 12.23 -19.81
N VAL A 215 -0.50 13.26 -18.99
CA VAL A 215 -1.56 13.97 -18.23
C VAL A 215 -1.27 15.45 -18.24
N GLY A 216 -2.27 16.27 -18.60
CA GLY A 216 -2.14 17.72 -18.69
C GLY A 216 -0.94 18.17 -19.54
N GLY A 217 -0.69 17.46 -20.64
CA GLY A 217 0.44 17.72 -21.55
C GLY A 217 1.82 17.30 -21.02
N LYS A 218 1.92 16.67 -19.83
CA LYS A 218 3.19 16.20 -19.27
C LYS A 218 3.32 14.68 -19.37
N ASP A 219 4.52 14.21 -19.72
CA ASP A 219 4.90 12.80 -19.65
C ASP A 219 5.19 12.40 -18.19
N ILE A 220 4.38 11.47 -17.67
CA ILE A 220 4.50 10.92 -16.33
C ILE A 220 5.00 9.48 -16.44
N TYR A 221 6.08 9.17 -15.72
CA TYR A 221 6.64 7.83 -15.74
C TYR A 221 7.01 7.26 -14.37
N TRP A 222 6.99 5.93 -14.25
CA TRP A 222 7.44 5.19 -13.07
C TRP A 222 7.91 3.79 -13.46
N GLY A 223 8.55 3.07 -12.53
CA GLY A 223 9.02 1.71 -12.78
C GLY A 223 7.88 0.69 -12.85
N ASP A 224 7.96 -0.24 -13.79
CA ASP A 224 7.07 -1.39 -13.92
C ASP A 224 7.27 -2.38 -12.76
N VAL A 225 6.54 -2.15 -11.66
CA VAL A 225 6.66 -2.93 -10.43
C VAL A 225 6.08 -4.33 -10.63
N GLN A 226 6.85 -5.35 -10.27
CA GLN A 226 6.41 -6.74 -10.19
C GLN A 226 5.40 -6.93 -9.05
N MET A 227 4.12 -6.76 -9.39
CA MET A 227 3.05 -6.67 -8.40
C MET A 227 2.83 -7.96 -7.60
N GLY A 228 3.09 -9.15 -8.16
CA GLY A 228 3.03 -10.39 -7.39
C GLY A 228 4.06 -10.45 -6.27
N ARG A 229 5.32 -10.13 -6.56
CA ARG A 229 6.39 -10.05 -5.54
C ARG A 229 6.08 -8.99 -4.48
N CYS A 230 5.56 -7.84 -4.92
CA CYS A 230 5.11 -6.77 -4.03
C CYS A 230 4.02 -7.28 -3.09
N THR A 231 3.00 -7.95 -3.62
CA THR A 231 1.85 -8.48 -2.88
C THR A 231 2.23 -9.57 -1.90
N LEU A 232 3.02 -10.57 -2.32
CA LEU A 232 3.59 -11.59 -1.44
C LEU A 232 4.32 -10.95 -0.26
N THR A 233 5.18 -9.98 -0.54
CA THR A 233 5.98 -9.31 0.49
C THR A 233 5.11 -8.41 1.39
N HIS A 234 4.20 -7.64 0.80
CA HIS A 234 3.30 -6.72 1.49
C HIS A 234 2.45 -7.45 2.52
N HIS A 235 1.90 -8.59 2.12
CA HIS A 235 1.06 -9.46 2.92
C HIS A 235 1.86 -10.53 3.69
N GLY A 236 3.17 -10.31 3.86
CA GLY A 236 3.97 -11.06 4.83
C GLY A 236 4.28 -12.51 4.43
N PHE A 237 4.05 -12.90 3.19
CA PHE A 237 4.49 -14.18 2.61
C PHE A 237 5.96 -14.13 2.15
N ASN A 238 6.77 -13.25 2.77
CA ASN A 238 8.20 -13.14 2.56
C ASN A 238 8.90 -13.21 3.92
N ASN A 239 9.57 -14.34 4.17
CA ASN A 239 10.19 -14.64 5.47
C ASN A 239 11.30 -13.66 5.87
N LYS A 240 11.89 -12.95 4.92
CA LYS A 240 12.92 -11.94 5.21
C LYS A 240 12.38 -10.73 5.97
N ILE A 241 11.07 -10.52 5.96
CA ILE A 241 10.42 -9.35 6.57
C ILE A 241 9.23 -9.68 7.47
N SER A 242 8.74 -10.94 7.47
CA SER A 242 7.66 -11.36 8.34
C SER A 242 8.15 -12.31 9.42
N PRO A 243 8.35 -11.85 10.67
CA PRO A 243 8.64 -12.74 11.78
C PRO A 243 7.47 -13.68 12.09
N PHE A 244 6.25 -13.29 11.72
CA PHE A 244 5.05 -14.08 11.96
C PHE A 244 4.96 -15.28 11.04
N HIS A 245 5.24 -15.08 9.74
CA HIS A 245 5.30 -16.18 8.79
C HIS A 245 6.47 -17.10 9.10
N LYS A 246 7.65 -16.54 9.45
CA LYS A 246 8.79 -17.35 9.86
C LYS A 246 8.49 -18.19 11.11
N LYS A 247 7.83 -17.62 12.13
CA LYS A 247 7.39 -18.38 13.32
C LYS A 247 6.44 -19.51 12.96
N ALA A 248 5.46 -19.26 12.09
CA ALA A 248 4.47 -20.27 11.71
C ALA A 248 5.05 -21.34 10.77
N PHE A 249 6.03 -20.97 9.95
CA PHE A 249 6.65 -21.81 8.93
C PHE A 249 8.18 -21.68 8.98
N PRO A 250 8.84 -22.17 10.04
CA PRO A 250 10.29 -21.99 10.26
C PRO A 250 11.14 -22.59 9.14
N ASN A 251 10.63 -23.64 8.47
CA ASN A 251 11.35 -24.37 7.43
C ASN A 251 10.91 -24.04 6.00
N MET A 252 9.97 -23.11 5.81
CA MET A 252 9.50 -22.73 4.48
C MET A 252 10.46 -21.74 3.83
N LYS A 253 11.37 -22.22 2.99
CA LYS A 253 12.15 -21.36 2.09
C LYS A 253 11.30 -20.99 0.88
N PHE A 254 10.82 -19.75 0.82
CA PHE A 254 10.02 -19.27 -0.31
C PHE A 254 10.75 -18.14 -1.04
N ASP A 255 11.12 -18.39 -2.31
CA ASP A 255 11.90 -17.46 -3.12
C ASP A 255 11.01 -16.37 -3.76
N VAL A 256 10.65 -15.39 -2.96
CA VAL A 256 9.84 -14.25 -3.42
C VAL A 256 10.61 -13.38 -4.43
N ASP A 257 11.93 -13.31 -4.34
CA ASP A 257 12.74 -12.38 -5.15
C ASP A 257 12.77 -12.76 -6.62
N ASN A 258 12.68 -14.06 -6.91
CA ASN A 258 12.66 -14.60 -8.27
C ASN A 258 11.28 -15.09 -8.71
N SER A 259 10.27 -15.01 -7.83
CA SER A 259 8.89 -15.40 -8.18
C SER A 259 8.37 -14.62 -9.38
N VAL A 260 7.66 -15.31 -10.26
CA VAL A 260 6.95 -14.72 -11.42
C VAL A 260 5.43 -14.72 -11.22
N MET A 261 4.98 -14.97 -9.99
CA MET A 261 3.55 -14.95 -9.66
C MET A 261 2.95 -13.60 -10.06
N THR A 262 1.74 -13.67 -10.58
CA THR A 262 0.89 -12.50 -10.80
C THR A 262 0.44 -11.92 -9.46
N GLU A 263 -0.06 -10.68 -9.50
CA GLU A 263 -0.67 -10.06 -8.32
C GLU A 263 -1.86 -10.86 -7.80
N GLU A 264 -2.70 -11.38 -8.68
CA GLU A 264 -3.89 -12.15 -8.32
C GLU A 264 -3.53 -13.50 -7.66
N GLU A 265 -2.55 -14.24 -8.20
CA GLU A 265 -2.06 -15.46 -7.55
C GLU A 265 -1.49 -15.19 -6.16
N ALA A 266 -0.76 -14.08 -6.00
CA ALA A 266 -0.23 -13.67 -4.71
C ALA A 266 -1.35 -13.35 -3.71
N TYR A 267 -2.42 -12.67 -4.12
CA TYR A 267 -3.60 -12.44 -3.28
C TYR A 267 -4.30 -13.75 -2.89
N ARG A 268 -4.51 -14.64 -3.86
CA ARG A 268 -5.13 -15.96 -3.67
C ARG A 268 -4.33 -16.87 -2.75
N LEU A 269 -3.02 -16.65 -2.62
CA LEU A 269 -2.19 -17.31 -1.63
C LEU A 269 -2.28 -16.63 -0.25
N CYS A 270 -2.07 -15.31 -0.20
CA CYS A 270 -1.90 -14.59 1.06
C CYS A 270 -3.18 -14.51 1.91
N TYR A 271 -4.33 -14.20 1.30
CA TYR A 271 -5.57 -13.94 2.04
C TYR A 271 -6.19 -15.18 2.68
N PRO A 272 -6.27 -16.33 1.98
CA PRO A 272 -6.67 -17.57 2.63
C PRO A 272 -5.73 -17.91 3.79
N MET A 273 -4.41 -17.83 3.61
CA MET A 273 -3.45 -18.13 4.68
C MET A 273 -3.55 -17.18 5.88
N ALA A 274 -3.92 -15.92 5.67
CA ALA A 274 -4.12 -14.96 6.75
C ALA A 274 -5.36 -15.24 7.63
N THR A 275 -6.30 -16.03 7.13
CA THR A 275 -7.56 -16.37 7.83
C THR A 275 -7.72 -17.87 8.08
N ALA A 276 -6.80 -18.68 7.55
CA ALA A 276 -6.83 -20.13 7.67
C ALA A 276 -6.64 -20.57 9.13
N LYS A 277 -7.35 -21.63 9.47
CA LYS A 277 -7.36 -22.23 10.79
C LYS A 277 -6.81 -23.65 10.73
N TRP A 278 -6.04 -24.03 11.74
CA TRP A 278 -5.54 -25.39 11.92
C TRP A 278 -5.42 -25.72 13.40
N MET A 279 -5.69 -26.97 13.75
CA MET A 279 -5.54 -27.44 15.13
C MET A 279 -4.04 -27.54 15.45
N THR A 280 -3.56 -26.61 16.26
CA THR A 280 -2.23 -26.61 16.85
C THR A 280 -2.28 -27.44 18.14
N TYR A 281 -1.38 -28.42 18.28
CA TYR A 281 -1.29 -29.29 19.45
C TYR A 281 -0.32 -28.75 20.53
N ASP A 282 0.10 -27.49 20.43
CA ASP A 282 1.13 -26.85 21.25
C ASP A 282 0.61 -25.53 21.88
N ASP A 283 1.47 -24.74 22.53
CA ASP A 283 1.22 -23.43 23.22
C ASP A 283 0.54 -22.30 22.38
N ALA A 284 -0.08 -22.62 21.25
CA ALA A 284 -0.79 -21.67 20.40
C ALA A 284 -1.98 -21.06 21.14
N VAL A 285 -2.09 -19.73 21.07
CA VAL A 285 -3.16 -18.98 21.76
C VAL A 285 -4.45 -19.00 20.94
N THR A 286 -4.35 -19.29 19.64
CA THR A 286 -5.49 -19.30 18.71
C THR A 286 -5.38 -20.46 17.73
N ASP A 287 -6.49 -20.76 17.04
CA ASP A 287 -6.56 -21.74 15.96
C ASP A 287 -6.09 -21.20 14.59
N ASN A 288 -5.62 -19.95 14.49
CA ASN A 288 -5.13 -19.40 13.23
C ASN A 288 -3.75 -20.00 12.89
N ILE A 289 -3.54 -20.36 11.61
CA ILE A 289 -2.24 -20.86 11.13
C ILE A 289 -1.12 -19.83 11.36
N ILE A 290 -1.41 -18.55 11.10
CA ILE A 290 -0.49 -17.44 11.40
C ILE A 290 -1.20 -16.50 12.37
N GLU A 291 -0.91 -16.65 13.68
CA GLU A 291 -1.62 -15.98 14.78
C GLU A 291 -1.79 -14.46 14.56
N TYR A 292 -0.70 -13.75 14.26
CA TYR A 292 -0.74 -12.30 14.07
C TYR A 292 -1.61 -11.88 12.88
N TYR A 293 -1.67 -12.69 11.81
CA TYR A 293 -2.45 -12.36 10.62
C TYR A 293 -3.94 -12.47 10.93
N GLY A 294 -4.35 -13.57 11.57
CA GLY A 294 -5.73 -13.74 12.03
C GLY A 294 -6.15 -12.63 13.00
N TYR A 295 -5.27 -12.28 13.96
CA TYR A 295 -5.50 -11.18 14.89
C TYR A 295 -5.74 -9.85 14.16
N ILE A 296 -4.81 -9.41 13.31
CA ILE A 296 -4.91 -8.09 12.68
C ILE A 296 -6.06 -8.06 11.67
N MET A 297 -6.30 -9.14 10.93
CA MET A 297 -7.43 -9.27 10.01
C MET A 297 -8.77 -9.11 10.73
N LYS A 298 -8.93 -9.73 11.90
CA LYS A 298 -10.15 -9.58 12.72
C LYS A 298 -10.38 -8.12 13.18
N GLN A 299 -9.31 -7.36 13.41
CA GLN A 299 -9.38 -5.99 13.93
C GLN A 299 -9.56 -4.93 12.84
N VAL A 300 -8.90 -5.07 11.69
CA VAL A 300 -8.88 -4.03 10.64
C VAL A 300 -9.27 -4.52 9.25
N GLY A 301 -9.48 -5.82 9.06
CA GLY A 301 -9.79 -6.42 7.75
C GLY A 301 -8.62 -6.32 6.74
N TYR A 302 -7.40 -6.05 7.21
CA TYR A 302 -6.22 -5.90 6.36
C TYR A 302 -4.94 -6.21 7.14
N PHE A 303 -3.85 -6.55 6.45
CA PHE A 303 -2.57 -6.91 7.06
C PHE A 303 -1.41 -6.45 6.17
N ALA A 304 -0.77 -5.36 6.58
CA ALA A 304 0.33 -4.74 5.86
C ALA A 304 1.65 -5.02 6.60
N VAL A 305 2.27 -6.16 6.32
CA VAL A 305 3.41 -6.67 7.07
C VAL A 305 4.73 -6.03 6.62
N CYS A 306 4.97 -5.87 5.30
CA CYS A 306 6.23 -5.30 4.77
C CYS A 306 6.63 -3.94 5.39
N GLY A 307 5.67 -3.16 5.88
CA GLY A 307 5.92 -1.84 6.44
C GLY A 307 6.48 -0.84 5.43
N ALA A 308 6.30 -1.11 4.13
CA ALA A 308 6.80 -0.29 3.03
C ALA A 308 8.29 0.08 3.13
N ARG A 309 9.13 -0.90 3.50
CA ARG A 309 10.58 -0.76 3.67
C ARG A 309 11.25 -0.05 2.49
N GLY A 310 11.12 -0.59 1.28
CA GLY A 310 11.70 0.02 0.08
C GLY A 310 10.93 1.25 -0.39
N CYS A 311 9.64 1.09 -0.68
CA CYS A 311 8.89 2.08 -1.44
C CYS A 311 8.53 3.37 -0.68
N ILE A 312 8.37 3.33 0.65
CA ILE A 312 8.09 4.53 1.46
C ILE A 312 9.26 4.88 2.37
N ARG A 313 9.75 3.94 3.20
CA ARG A 313 10.78 4.24 4.22
C ARG A 313 12.11 4.67 3.58
N ALA A 314 12.63 3.91 2.62
CA ALA A 314 13.86 4.26 1.92
C ALA A 314 13.73 5.57 1.12
N CYS A 315 12.60 5.77 0.44
CA CYS A 315 12.32 7.02 -0.28
C CYS A 315 12.25 8.21 0.68
N MET A 316 11.51 8.10 1.79
CA MET A 316 11.41 9.16 2.79
C MET A 316 12.78 9.53 3.34
N ASP A 317 13.59 8.55 3.75
CA ASP A 317 14.92 8.81 4.31
C ASP A 317 15.82 9.55 3.30
N SER A 318 15.79 9.14 2.03
CA SER A 318 16.53 9.80 0.94
C SER A 318 16.07 11.24 0.72
N LEU A 319 14.76 11.47 0.64
CA LEU A 319 14.18 12.78 0.34
C LEU A 319 14.34 13.76 1.52
N GLU A 320 14.22 13.27 2.76
CA GLU A 320 14.46 14.07 3.97
C GLU A 320 15.93 14.50 4.06
N LYS A 321 16.89 13.59 3.83
CA LYS A 321 18.33 13.89 3.84
C LYS A 321 18.75 14.86 2.73
N SER A 322 18.15 14.73 1.56
CA SER A 322 18.42 15.62 0.42
C SER A 322 17.60 16.91 0.43
N LYS A 323 16.77 17.13 1.47
CA LYS A 323 15.89 18.30 1.61
C LYS A 323 15.02 18.58 0.38
N ARG A 324 14.57 17.51 -0.30
CA ARG A 324 13.66 17.59 -1.45
C ARG A 324 12.18 17.62 -1.05
N ILE A 325 11.91 17.48 0.24
CA ILE A 325 10.58 17.60 0.84
C ILE A 325 10.62 18.63 1.96
N GLU A 326 9.46 19.18 2.31
CA GLU A 326 9.36 20.30 3.26
C GLU A 326 9.21 19.85 4.71
N ASN A 327 8.48 18.74 4.95
CA ASN A 327 8.25 18.22 6.30
C ASN A 327 9.47 17.42 6.79
N LEU A 328 10.43 18.13 7.38
CA LEU A 328 11.66 17.60 7.96
C LEU A 328 11.53 17.35 9.46
N PHE A 329 12.44 16.53 10.02
CA PHE A 329 12.48 16.20 11.45
C PHE A 329 13.87 16.45 12.02
N HIS A 330 13.93 16.83 13.30
CA HIS A 330 15.21 17.04 14.01
C HIS A 330 16.07 15.77 14.07
N ASN A 331 15.42 14.61 14.19
CA ASN A 331 16.09 13.32 14.30
C ASN A 331 16.00 12.53 12.99
N LYS A 332 17.12 11.92 12.58
CA LYS A 332 17.20 11.00 11.43
C LYS A 332 16.14 9.90 11.50
N PHE A 333 15.67 9.47 10.33
CA PHE A 333 14.65 8.43 10.26
C PHE A 333 15.24 7.07 10.64
N TYR A 334 16.22 6.61 9.87
CA TYR A 334 17.05 5.49 10.23
C TYR A 334 18.10 5.93 11.26
N ARG A 335 18.04 5.31 12.45
CA ARG A 335 19.01 5.53 13.55
C ARG A 335 20.04 4.41 13.64
N LYS A 336 19.75 3.27 13.04
CA LYS A 336 20.57 2.06 12.96
C LYS A 336 20.30 1.36 11.63
N PRO A 337 21.15 0.41 11.19
CA PRO A 337 20.86 -0.44 10.05
C PRO A 337 19.54 -1.19 10.25
N SER A 338 18.69 -1.22 9.23
CA SER A 338 17.44 -1.99 9.28
C SER A 338 17.73 -3.48 9.27
N TRP A 339 17.10 -4.20 10.19
CA TRP A 339 17.19 -5.65 10.28
C TRP A 339 16.56 -6.34 9.05
N MET A 340 16.98 -7.56 8.74
CA MET A 340 16.36 -8.44 7.75
C MET A 340 16.57 -9.88 8.23
N MET A 341 15.53 -10.70 8.17
CA MET A 341 15.62 -12.09 8.56
C MET A 341 16.19 -12.94 7.42
N THR A 342 16.74 -14.11 7.74
CA THR A 342 17.13 -15.09 6.72
C THR A 342 15.89 -15.78 6.13
N ASN A 343 15.94 -16.12 4.85
CA ASN A 343 14.95 -16.99 4.20
C ASN A 343 15.32 -18.48 4.29
N GLU A 344 16.47 -18.81 4.86
CA GLU A 344 16.89 -20.20 5.00
C GLU A 344 16.03 -20.95 6.02
N PRO A 345 15.77 -22.26 5.82
CA PRO A 345 15.10 -23.11 6.80
C PRO A 345 15.82 -23.08 8.16
N GLU A 346 15.07 -23.27 9.25
CA GLU A 346 15.65 -23.58 10.56
C GLU A 346 16.01 -25.09 10.61
N GLU A 347 16.58 -25.56 11.73
CA GLU A 347 16.92 -26.98 11.86
C GLU A 347 15.69 -27.86 11.67
N VAL A 348 15.85 -28.92 10.87
CA VAL A 348 14.80 -29.91 10.63
C VAL A 348 14.78 -30.87 11.81
N GLU A 349 13.77 -30.74 12.68
CA GLU A 349 13.46 -31.80 13.65
C GLU A 349 13.05 -33.07 12.87
N GLU A 350 13.74 -34.19 13.10
CA GLU A 350 13.40 -35.48 12.48
C GLU A 350 12.09 -36.05 13.09
N GLY A 351 11.26 -36.70 12.28
CA GLY A 351 9.99 -37.31 12.71
C GLY A 351 8.86 -37.07 11.71
N VAL A 352 7.77 -37.84 11.81
CA VAL A 352 6.58 -37.65 10.95
C VAL A 352 5.60 -36.65 11.56
N ASN A 353 5.46 -36.63 12.88
CA ASN A 353 4.63 -35.66 13.58
C ASN A 353 5.31 -35.26 14.90
N GLN A 354 6.16 -34.25 14.82
CA GLN A 354 6.95 -33.75 15.95
C GLN A 354 6.08 -33.43 17.17
N PHE A 355 4.85 -32.92 16.99
CA PHE A 355 3.94 -32.62 18.10
C PHE A 355 3.48 -33.87 18.84
N ARG A 356 2.99 -34.87 18.09
CA ARG A 356 2.61 -36.18 18.63
C ARG A 356 3.80 -36.82 19.31
N ASP A 357 4.94 -36.79 18.63
CA ASP A 357 6.17 -37.45 19.03
C ASP A 357 6.69 -36.88 20.36
N ARG A 358 6.75 -35.54 20.49
CA ARG A 358 7.09 -34.86 21.75
C ARG A 358 6.08 -35.14 22.86
N TYR A 359 4.78 -35.10 22.56
CA TYR A 359 3.74 -35.38 23.56
C TYR A 359 3.82 -36.81 24.09
N LEU A 360 4.00 -37.80 23.20
CA LEU A 360 4.10 -39.21 23.58
C LEU A 360 5.38 -39.49 24.36
N ASP A 361 6.52 -38.92 23.98
CA ASP A 361 7.77 -39.09 24.73
C ASP A 361 7.69 -38.48 26.13
N ASN A 362 7.07 -37.30 26.25
CA ASN A 362 6.94 -36.62 27.54
C ASN A 362 5.93 -37.32 28.46
N LYS A 363 4.79 -37.80 27.92
CA LYS A 363 3.70 -38.35 28.72
C LYS A 363 3.80 -39.86 28.92
N TYR A 364 4.38 -40.58 27.95
CA TYR A 364 4.51 -42.03 27.94
C TYR A 364 5.91 -42.45 27.45
N PRO A 365 6.97 -42.23 28.25
CA PRO A 365 8.33 -42.58 27.86
C PRO A 365 8.43 -44.05 27.39
N GLY A 366 9.04 -44.27 26.23
CA GLY A 366 9.22 -45.61 25.64
C GLY A 366 8.03 -46.14 24.82
N VAL A 367 6.87 -45.46 24.80
CA VAL A 367 5.70 -45.92 24.02
C VAL A 367 5.98 -46.05 22.52
N ARG A 368 6.98 -45.33 22.02
CA ARG A 368 7.40 -45.31 20.61
C ARG A 368 8.59 -46.21 20.28
N GLU A 369 9.04 -47.07 21.21
CA GLU A 369 10.25 -47.90 21.05
C GLU A 369 10.23 -48.80 19.80
N ASN A 370 9.04 -49.26 19.38
CA ASN A 370 8.82 -50.09 18.19
C ASN A 370 8.19 -49.34 17.01
N GLU A 371 8.05 -48.01 17.09
CA GLU A 371 7.63 -47.19 15.95
C GLU A 371 8.79 -46.98 14.95
N TYR A 372 8.54 -46.23 13.88
CA TYR A 372 9.56 -45.89 12.89
C TYR A 372 10.79 -45.28 13.57
N LYS A 373 11.94 -45.96 13.50
CA LYS A 373 13.21 -45.45 14.03
C LYS A 373 13.76 -44.39 13.07
N TYR A 374 13.45 -43.11 13.32
CA TYR A 374 14.15 -42.02 12.64
C TYR A 374 15.60 -42.01 13.13
N LYS A 375 16.55 -42.29 12.24
CA LYS A 375 17.98 -42.26 12.57
C LYS A 375 18.46 -40.81 12.48
N TYR A 376 18.60 -40.18 13.65
CA TYR A 376 19.29 -38.91 13.80
C TYR A 376 20.65 -38.93 13.14
N LYS A 377 20.82 -38.15 12.07
CA LYS A 377 22.15 -37.77 11.58
C LYS A 377 22.44 -36.33 11.99
N GLY A 378 22.46 -36.06 13.29
CA GLY A 378 23.10 -34.85 13.78
C GLY A 378 24.56 -34.85 13.40
N LYS A 379 25.02 -33.73 12.85
CA LYS A 379 26.44 -33.43 12.91
C LYS A 379 26.79 -33.15 14.37
N HIS A 380 27.63 -34.02 14.93
CA HIS A 380 28.60 -33.56 15.90
C HIS A 380 29.49 -32.50 15.24
N SER A 381 29.79 -31.45 16.02
CA SER A 381 30.68 -30.30 15.78
C SER A 381 30.28 -29.31 14.69
#